data_AF-A0A6P4YBR7-F1
#
_entry.id   AF-A0A6P4YBR7-F1
#
_cell.length_a   1.000
_cell.length_b   1.000
_cell.length_c   1.000
_cell.angle_alpha   90.00
_cell.angle_beta   90.00
_cell.angle_gamma   90.00
#
_symmetry.space_group_name_H-M   'P 1'
#
loop_
_entity.id
_entity.type
_entity.pdbx_description
1 polymer ?
#
loop_
_entity_poly.entity_id
_entity_poly.type
_entity_poly.pdbx_seq_one_letter_code
_entity_poly.pdbx_strand_id
1 'polypeptide(L)'
;MAAGGKFGFQLLSRKFGFMEDREIKDLFMKWGLQGYLSVQTYTFEKQFQAYQKDDFVLDFLRDPKVTSTLLMPSKRGGFSPVGSVAASVTAKAVPCSILSMDFFDRLHADGLVHEDGRICGCFDEFVEGFTVSDEIRKMLLMEDSDHYDLYSEEEKEQFLFLLFCHVVLGGGCCQYEDNVDPYLSTVKTIYKQLLSVQKDPTTKALHVISNVFRVTGLDDKGSTYYPSDDPDHPQNFSYLLVDPLKRHVTVFCHVYGGSPF
;
A
#
# COMPACT_ATOMS: atom_id res chain seq x y z
N MET A 1 8.70 -11.64 31.29
CA MET A 1 9.40 -10.35 31.36
C MET A 1 9.29 -9.69 29.99
N ALA A 2 8.52 -8.61 29.86
CA ALA A 2 8.46 -7.87 28.60
C ALA A 2 9.79 -7.14 28.42
N ALA A 3 10.58 -7.55 27.42
CA ALA A 3 11.68 -6.73 26.94
C ALA A 3 11.05 -5.44 26.41
N GLY A 4 11.17 -4.35 27.17
CA GLY A 4 10.65 -3.05 26.76
C GLY A 4 11.31 -2.66 25.44
N GLY A 5 10.49 -2.48 24.40
CA GLY A 5 10.95 -2.06 23.08
C GLY A 5 11.75 -0.76 23.15
N LYS A 6 12.68 -0.57 22.21
CA LYS A 6 13.47 0.65 22.11
C LYS A 6 12.57 1.83 21.74
N PHE A 7 11.53 1.65 20.94
CA PHE A 7 10.60 2.71 20.52
C PHE A 7 9.27 2.65 21.29
N GLY A 8 8.67 3.82 21.54
CA GLY A 8 7.32 3.95 22.09
C GLY A 8 6.45 4.74 21.13
N PHE A 9 5.17 4.36 21.04
CA PHE A 9 4.26 4.88 20.02
C PHE A 9 3.00 5.51 20.61
N GLN A 10 2.46 6.53 19.94
CA GLN A 10 1.19 7.15 20.30
C GLN A 10 0.37 7.44 19.04
N LEU A 11 -0.90 7.03 19.05
CA LEU A 11 -1.82 7.28 17.94
C LEU A 11 -2.04 8.79 17.76
N LEU A 12 -1.95 9.24 16.50
CA LEU A 12 -2.29 10.59 16.09
C LEU A 12 -3.63 10.60 15.36
N SER A 13 -4.47 11.59 15.66
CA SER A 13 -5.71 11.86 14.93
C SER A 13 -5.42 12.62 13.62
N ARG A 14 -4.55 12.04 12.77
CA ARG A 14 -4.24 12.58 11.44
C ARG A 14 -5.30 12.12 10.45
N LYS A 15 -5.91 13.09 9.77
CA LYS A 15 -6.84 12.84 8.66
C LYS A 15 -6.09 12.87 7.34
N PHE A 16 -6.49 11.99 6.42
CA PHE A 16 -6.00 11.96 5.06
C PHE A 16 -7.14 12.41 4.15
N GLY A 17 -6.90 13.44 3.34
CA GLY A 17 -7.91 14.02 2.45
C GLY A 17 -8.50 12.98 1.51
N PHE A 18 -7.69 12.05 1.00
CA PHE A 18 -8.20 10.98 0.12
C PHE A 18 -9.14 9.99 0.83
N MET A 19 -9.07 9.89 2.17
CA MET A 19 -10.01 9.09 2.97
C MET A 19 -11.30 9.84 3.30
N GLU A 20 -11.36 11.14 3.04
CA GLU A 20 -12.52 12.00 3.32
C GLU A 20 -13.22 12.46 2.04
N ASP A 21 -12.48 12.56 0.94
CA ASP A 21 -12.92 12.94 -0.39
C ASP A 21 -14.04 12.04 -0.90
N ARG A 22 -15.10 12.65 -1.45
CA ARG A 22 -16.30 11.94 -1.88
C ARG A 22 -16.04 11.13 -3.15
N GLU A 23 -15.35 11.70 -4.13
CA GLU A 23 -15.11 11.05 -5.42
C GLU A 23 -14.20 9.83 -5.21
N ILE A 24 -13.14 9.97 -4.41
CA ILE A 24 -12.25 8.85 -4.08
C ILE A 24 -12.98 7.78 -3.26
N LYS A 25 -13.89 8.14 -2.35
CA LYS A 25 -14.72 7.16 -1.64
C LYS A 25 -15.63 6.39 -2.57
N ASP A 26 -16.29 7.07 -3.50
CA ASP A 26 -17.16 6.43 -4.48
C ASP A 26 -16.35 5.45 -5.35
N LEU A 27 -15.11 5.82 -5.72
CA LEU A 27 -14.16 4.93 -6.41
C LEU A 27 -13.70 3.76 -5.51
N PHE A 28 -13.36 3.98 -4.24
CA PHE A 28 -12.99 2.90 -3.32
C PHE A 28 -14.15 1.93 -3.06
N MET A 29 -15.40 2.42 -3.01
CA MET A 29 -16.57 1.57 -2.95
C MET A 29 -16.69 0.74 -4.22
N LYS A 30 -16.60 1.38 -5.39
CA LYS A 30 -16.66 0.73 -6.70
C LYS A 30 -15.57 -0.34 -6.86
N TRP A 31 -14.34 -0.04 -6.46
CA TRP A 31 -13.20 -0.95 -6.56
C TRP A 31 -13.12 -1.96 -5.41
N GLY A 32 -14.09 -2.00 -4.50
CA GLY A 32 -14.13 -2.97 -3.39
C GLY A 32 -13.06 -2.75 -2.31
N LEU A 33 -12.46 -1.56 -2.23
CA LEU A 33 -11.44 -1.19 -1.24
C LEU A 33 -12.05 -0.59 0.04
N GLN A 34 -13.25 0.00 -0.06
CA GLN A 34 -13.91 0.64 1.08
C GLN A 34 -14.26 -0.38 2.16
N GLY A 35 -13.88 -0.08 3.41
CA GLY A 35 -14.07 -0.97 4.55
C GLY A 35 -13.02 -2.09 4.68
N TYR A 36 -12.13 -2.21 3.69
CA TYR A 36 -11.01 -3.15 3.65
C TYR A 36 -9.65 -2.44 3.62
N LEU A 37 -9.63 -1.11 3.50
CA LEU A 37 -8.44 -0.26 3.53
C LEU A 37 -8.43 0.61 4.80
N SER A 38 -7.33 0.60 5.55
CA SER A 38 -7.11 1.46 6.72
C SER A 38 -5.86 2.30 6.60
N VAL A 39 -5.95 3.53 7.14
CA VAL A 39 -4.81 4.45 7.24
C VAL A 39 -4.78 5.05 8.63
N GLN A 40 -3.69 4.83 9.37
CA GLN A 40 -3.49 5.38 10.71
C GLN A 40 -2.09 5.92 10.87
N THR A 41 -1.91 6.94 11.72
CA THR A 41 -0.58 7.52 11.96
C THR A 41 -0.25 7.49 13.44
N TYR A 42 0.98 7.14 13.76
CA TYR A 42 1.54 7.18 15.10
C TYR A 42 2.73 8.13 15.13
N THR A 43 2.96 8.78 16.27
CA THR A 43 4.24 9.42 16.57
C THR A 43 5.12 8.49 17.39
N PHE A 44 6.44 8.66 17.27
CA PHE A 44 7.42 7.91 18.04
C PHE A 44 8.52 8.84 18.62
N GLU A 45 9.09 8.45 19.76
CA GLU A 45 9.90 9.38 20.55
C GLU A 45 11.36 9.50 20.08
N LYS A 46 11.97 8.38 19.65
CA LYS A 46 13.39 8.29 19.33
C LYS A 46 13.68 8.58 17.87
N GLN A 47 14.93 8.95 17.56
CA GLN A 47 15.36 9.09 16.18
C GLN A 47 15.38 7.70 15.50
N PHE A 48 14.82 7.64 14.30
CA PHE A 48 14.80 6.44 13.48
C PHE A 48 15.90 6.50 12.42
N GLN A 49 16.55 5.36 12.17
CA GLN A 49 17.46 5.15 11.05
C GLN A 49 17.02 3.92 10.26
N ALA A 50 17.11 3.96 8.93
CA ALA A 50 16.55 2.92 8.05
C ALA A 50 17.10 1.50 8.34
N TYR A 51 18.36 1.38 8.79
CA TYR A 51 18.95 0.09 9.16
C TYR A 51 18.30 -0.55 10.40
N GLN A 52 17.54 0.21 11.19
CA GLN A 52 16.80 -0.27 12.37
C GLN A 52 15.39 -0.77 12.04
N LYS A 53 15.05 -0.90 10.75
CA LYS A 53 13.69 -1.25 10.30
C LYS A 53 13.10 -2.48 11.01
N ASP A 54 13.88 -3.55 11.21
CA ASP A 54 13.38 -4.79 11.78
C ASP A 54 13.08 -4.63 13.28
N ASP A 55 14.01 -4.02 14.03
CA ASP A 55 13.80 -3.65 15.44
C ASP A 55 12.61 -2.70 15.60
N PHE A 56 12.49 -1.68 14.74
CA PHE A 56 11.43 -0.68 14.81
C PHE A 56 10.05 -1.28 14.55
N VAL A 57 9.93 -2.13 13.52
CA VAL A 57 8.67 -2.81 13.18
C VAL A 57 8.30 -3.83 14.26
N LEU A 58 9.28 -4.54 14.83
CA LEU A 58 9.04 -5.47 15.93
C LEU A 58 8.55 -4.73 17.18
N ASP A 59 9.18 -3.62 17.53
CA ASP A 59 8.74 -2.76 18.64
C ASP A 59 7.32 -2.23 18.38
N PHE A 60 7.03 -1.81 17.14
CA PHE A 60 5.71 -1.30 16.74
C PHE A 60 4.61 -2.36 16.93
N LEU A 61 4.80 -3.57 16.42
CA LEU A 61 3.82 -4.66 16.53
C LEU A 61 3.83 -5.36 17.91
N ARG A 62 4.68 -4.92 18.84
CA ARG A 62 4.67 -5.35 20.25
C ARG A 62 4.19 -4.28 21.22
N ASP A 63 4.11 -3.02 20.79
CA ASP A 63 3.67 -1.92 21.64
C ASP A 63 2.18 -2.11 21.99
N PRO A 64 1.82 -2.22 23.29
CA PRO A 64 0.43 -2.45 23.70
C PRO A 64 -0.55 -1.38 23.23
N LYS A 65 -0.11 -0.13 23.06
CA LYS A 65 -0.95 0.95 22.51
C LYS A 65 -1.21 0.67 21.04
N VAL A 66 -0.19 0.30 20.27
CA VAL A 66 -0.36 -0.04 18.85
C VAL A 66 -1.27 -1.25 18.70
N THR A 67 -1.03 -2.35 19.41
CA THR A 67 -1.86 -3.57 19.25
C THR A 67 -3.32 -3.35 19.66
N SER A 68 -3.59 -2.42 20.57
CA SER A 68 -4.96 -2.08 21.00
C SER A 68 -5.64 -1.00 20.15
N THR A 69 -4.92 -0.22 19.34
CA THR A 69 -5.50 0.87 18.53
C THR A 69 -5.31 0.75 17.02
N LEU A 70 -4.35 -0.07 16.56
CA LEU A 70 -4.11 -0.31 15.13
C LEU A 70 -5.24 -1.15 14.57
N LEU A 71 -6.09 -0.50 13.79
CA LEU A 71 -7.26 -1.06 13.15
C LEU A 71 -6.83 -1.82 11.90
N MET A 72 -6.98 -3.13 11.97
CA MET A 72 -6.78 -4.05 10.87
C MET A 72 -8.13 -4.33 10.21
N PRO A 73 -8.22 -4.24 8.87
CA PRO A 73 -9.40 -4.69 8.16
C PRO A 73 -9.59 -6.21 8.28
N SER A 74 -10.84 -6.67 8.32
CA SER A 74 -11.18 -8.09 8.33
C SER A 74 -11.56 -8.57 6.93
N LYS A 75 -11.29 -9.86 6.62
CA LYS A 75 -11.77 -10.52 5.39
C LYS A 75 -13.29 -10.44 5.21
N ARG A 76 -14.05 -10.27 6.30
CA ARG A 76 -15.53 -10.13 6.30
C ARG A 76 -16.00 -8.68 6.30
N GLY A 77 -15.10 -7.72 6.20
CA GLY A 77 -15.38 -6.29 6.33
C GLY A 77 -15.36 -5.81 7.79
N GLY A 78 -15.18 -4.51 7.94
CA GLY A 78 -15.03 -3.86 9.24
C GLY A 78 -13.60 -3.89 9.76
N PHE A 79 -13.41 -3.24 10.91
CA PHE A 79 -12.09 -3.02 11.50
C PHE A 79 -12.05 -3.52 12.94
N SER A 80 -11.01 -4.26 13.29
CA SER A 80 -10.70 -4.62 14.66
C SER A 80 -9.26 -4.28 15.00
N PRO A 81 -8.94 -3.98 16.27
CA PRO A 81 -7.56 -3.89 16.70
C PRO A 81 -6.78 -5.16 16.35
N VAL A 82 -5.49 -5.03 16.04
CA VAL A 82 -4.58 -6.18 15.83
C VAL A 82 -4.65 -7.17 17.01
N GLY A 83 -4.73 -6.66 18.24
CA GLY A 83 -5.11 -7.44 19.43
C GLY A 83 -4.04 -8.41 19.96
N SER A 84 -3.03 -8.77 19.17
CA SER A 84 -1.92 -9.64 19.54
C SER A 84 -0.56 -9.01 19.24
N VAL A 85 0.44 -9.40 20.02
CA VAL A 85 1.82 -8.98 19.82
C VAL A 85 2.53 -9.92 18.84
N ALA A 86 3.41 -9.37 18.00
CA ALA A 86 4.22 -10.17 17.09
C ALA A 86 5.34 -10.91 17.85
N ALA A 87 5.50 -12.21 17.59
CA ALA A 87 6.68 -12.94 18.04
C ALA A 87 7.89 -12.61 17.17
N SER A 88 7.69 -12.51 15.85
CA SER A 88 8.68 -12.02 14.88
C SER A 88 8.00 -11.23 13.77
N VAL A 89 8.79 -10.50 12.98
CA VAL A 89 8.30 -9.64 11.90
C VAL A 89 9.21 -9.74 10.67
N THR A 90 8.66 -9.43 9.51
CA THR A 90 9.44 -9.12 8.30
C THR A 90 9.20 -7.67 7.93
N ALA A 91 10.27 -6.92 7.64
CA ALA A 91 10.21 -5.56 7.11
C ALA A 91 11.00 -5.48 5.79
N LYS A 92 10.33 -5.65 4.65
CA LYS A 92 10.95 -5.47 3.32
C LYS A 92 10.99 -3.98 2.99
N ALA A 93 12.18 -3.44 2.72
CA ALA A 93 12.30 -2.07 2.25
C ALA A 93 11.66 -1.94 0.87
N VAL A 94 10.86 -0.89 0.68
CA VAL A 94 10.18 -0.60 -0.58
C VAL A 94 10.74 0.73 -1.11
N PRO A 95 11.46 0.70 -2.24
CA PRO A 95 11.92 1.92 -2.91
C PRO A 95 10.77 2.88 -3.17
N CYS A 96 10.97 4.17 -2.97
CA CYS A 96 9.95 5.20 -3.21
C CYS A 96 10.57 6.46 -3.83
N SER A 97 11.53 6.27 -4.73
CA SER A 97 12.30 7.38 -5.33
C SER A 97 11.62 8.03 -6.53
N ILE A 98 10.62 7.39 -7.13
CA ILE A 98 9.88 7.96 -8.27
C ILE A 98 8.98 9.10 -7.79
N LEU A 99 9.10 10.26 -8.42
CA LEU A 99 8.39 11.48 -8.03
C LEU A 99 7.35 11.96 -9.05
N SER A 100 7.45 11.52 -10.31
CA SER A 100 6.56 11.97 -11.39
C SER A 100 5.57 10.87 -11.78
N MET A 101 4.36 11.29 -12.14
CA MET A 101 3.34 10.40 -12.72
C MET A 101 3.63 10.07 -14.19
N ASP A 102 4.49 10.84 -14.86
CA ASP A 102 4.97 10.58 -16.23
C ASP A 102 5.62 9.19 -16.38
N PHE A 103 5.98 8.58 -15.24
CA PHE A 103 6.36 7.18 -15.16
C PHE A 103 5.34 6.25 -15.85
N PHE A 104 4.05 6.57 -15.77
CA PHE A 104 2.97 5.79 -16.38
C PHE A 104 2.63 6.19 -17.82
N ASP A 105 3.29 7.20 -18.41
CA ASP A 105 3.07 7.59 -19.81
C ASP A 105 3.39 6.44 -20.78
N ARG A 106 4.23 5.50 -20.33
CA ARG A 106 4.56 4.26 -21.05
C ARG A 106 3.34 3.41 -21.37
N LEU A 107 2.27 3.47 -20.56
CA LEU A 107 1.02 2.75 -20.82
C LEU A 107 0.39 3.18 -22.16
N HIS A 108 0.48 4.46 -22.49
CA HIS A 108 0.04 4.97 -23.79
C HIS A 108 1.04 4.62 -24.90
N ALA A 109 2.34 4.81 -24.63
CA ALA A 109 3.39 4.59 -25.62
C ALA A 109 3.44 3.15 -26.13
N ASP A 110 3.11 2.19 -25.27
CA ASP A 110 3.14 0.76 -25.57
C ASP A 110 1.77 0.19 -25.99
N GLY A 111 0.74 1.04 -26.09
CA GLY A 111 -0.57 0.68 -26.65
C GLY A 111 -1.53 -0.01 -25.69
N LEU A 112 -1.25 -0.07 -24.39
CA LEU A 112 -2.20 -0.57 -23.38
C LEU A 112 -3.38 0.39 -23.17
N VAL A 113 -3.16 1.69 -23.47
CA VAL A 113 -4.14 2.76 -23.31
C VAL A 113 -4.20 3.59 -24.59
N HIS A 114 -5.41 3.86 -25.07
CA HIS A 114 -5.66 4.75 -26.20
C HIS A 114 -5.38 6.22 -25.85
N GLU A 115 -5.29 7.11 -26.86
CA GLU A 115 -5.04 8.54 -26.63
C GLU A 115 -6.11 9.22 -25.76
N ASP A 116 -7.33 8.69 -25.72
CA ASP A 116 -8.45 9.18 -24.90
C ASP A 116 -8.50 8.61 -23.48
N GLY A 117 -7.48 7.82 -23.09
CA GLY A 117 -7.39 7.19 -21.78
C GLY A 117 -8.12 5.86 -21.67
N ARG A 118 -8.83 5.40 -22.71
CA ARG A 118 -9.52 4.09 -22.70
C ARG A 118 -8.51 2.95 -22.68
N ILE A 119 -8.70 2.00 -21.77
CA ILE A 119 -7.85 0.83 -21.61
C ILE A 119 -8.20 -0.19 -22.71
N CYS A 120 -7.18 -0.79 -23.32
CA CYS A 120 -7.37 -1.86 -24.28
C CYS A 120 -7.92 -3.10 -23.57
N GLY A 121 -9.08 -3.59 -24.02
CA GLY A 121 -9.68 -4.82 -23.51
C GLY A 121 -8.98 -6.07 -24.03
N CYS A 122 -9.00 -7.15 -23.25
CA CYS A 122 -8.53 -8.47 -23.65
C CYS A 122 -9.64 -9.52 -23.47
N PHE A 123 -9.35 -10.80 -23.77
CA PHE A 123 -10.27 -11.87 -23.41
C PHE A 123 -10.30 -12.08 -21.90
N ASP A 124 -11.49 -12.33 -21.36
CA ASP A 124 -11.66 -12.57 -19.93
C ASP A 124 -10.90 -13.82 -19.48
N GLU A 125 -10.03 -13.63 -18.50
CA GLU A 125 -9.33 -14.70 -17.79
C GLU A 125 -9.46 -14.51 -16.27
N PHE A 126 -9.43 -15.61 -15.52
CA PHE A 126 -9.46 -15.57 -14.07
C PHE A 126 -8.10 -15.99 -13.50
N VAL A 127 -7.39 -15.02 -12.91
CA VAL A 127 -6.01 -15.18 -12.41
C VAL A 127 -5.97 -14.75 -10.95
N GLU A 128 -5.54 -15.63 -10.06
CA GLU A 128 -5.28 -15.33 -8.63
C GLU A 128 -6.40 -14.59 -7.89
N GLY A 129 -7.66 -14.89 -8.23
CA GLY A 129 -8.82 -14.25 -7.59
C GLY A 129 -9.30 -12.97 -8.28
N PHE A 130 -8.69 -12.57 -9.40
CA PHE A 130 -9.06 -11.41 -10.21
C PHE A 130 -9.63 -11.82 -11.57
N THR A 131 -10.60 -11.05 -12.05
CA THR A 131 -11.01 -11.09 -13.46
C THR A 131 -10.12 -10.14 -14.25
N VAL A 132 -9.34 -10.70 -15.18
CA VAL A 132 -8.50 -9.97 -16.12
C VAL A 132 -9.31 -9.79 -17.41
N SER A 133 -9.71 -8.55 -17.70
CA SER A 133 -10.51 -8.19 -18.87
C SER A 133 -9.86 -7.11 -19.74
N ASP A 134 -8.65 -6.68 -19.38
CA ASP A 134 -7.90 -5.62 -20.03
C ASP A 134 -6.39 -5.82 -19.97
N GLU A 135 -5.68 -5.17 -20.88
CA GLU A 135 -4.23 -5.30 -21.05
C GLU A 135 -3.42 -4.78 -19.86
N ILE A 136 -3.94 -3.82 -19.07
CA ILE A 136 -3.23 -3.38 -17.86
C ILE A 136 -3.27 -4.47 -16.80
N ARG A 137 -4.43 -5.07 -16.50
CA ARG A 137 -4.51 -6.18 -15.54
C ARG A 137 -3.70 -7.38 -16.00
N LYS A 138 -3.70 -7.65 -17.31
CA LYS A 138 -2.88 -8.69 -17.93
C LYS A 138 -1.39 -8.43 -17.70
N MET A 139 -0.90 -7.21 -17.98
CA MET A 139 0.47 -6.77 -17.69
C MET A 139 0.85 -6.95 -16.21
N LEU A 140 -0.09 -6.69 -15.30
CA LEU A 140 0.17 -6.74 -13.85
C LEU A 140 0.23 -8.16 -13.27
N LEU A 141 -0.54 -9.11 -13.82
CA LEU A 141 -0.75 -10.43 -13.21
C LEU A 141 -0.17 -11.59 -14.01
N MET A 142 0.09 -11.42 -15.30
CA MET A 142 0.43 -12.53 -16.19
C MET A 142 1.83 -12.38 -16.76
N GLU A 143 2.73 -13.28 -16.36
CA GLU A 143 4.13 -13.32 -16.83
C GLU A 143 4.27 -13.58 -18.33
N ASP A 144 3.26 -14.18 -18.96
CA ASP A 144 3.21 -14.43 -20.41
C ASP A 144 2.52 -13.30 -21.20
N SER A 145 2.18 -12.19 -20.54
CA SER A 145 1.72 -10.98 -21.22
C SER A 145 2.82 -10.39 -22.10
N ASP A 146 2.48 -10.00 -23.33
CA ASP A 146 3.40 -9.29 -24.24
C ASP A 146 3.94 -7.98 -23.62
N HIS A 147 3.21 -7.42 -22.65
CA HIS A 147 3.55 -6.18 -21.95
C HIS A 147 4.17 -6.38 -20.56
N TYR A 148 4.37 -7.62 -20.09
CA TYR A 148 4.82 -7.91 -18.72
C TYR A 148 6.10 -7.15 -18.31
N ASP A 149 7.02 -6.97 -19.26
CA ASP A 149 8.31 -6.29 -19.07
C ASP A 149 8.29 -4.79 -19.40
N LEU A 150 7.11 -4.17 -19.54
CA LEU A 150 6.98 -2.71 -19.77
C LEU A 150 7.67 -1.88 -18.67
N TYR A 151 7.70 -2.43 -17.46
CA TYR A 151 8.45 -1.91 -16.32
C TYR A 151 9.45 -2.97 -15.87
N SER A 152 10.66 -2.54 -15.56
CA SER A 152 11.70 -3.43 -14.99
C SER A 152 11.29 -3.97 -13.61
N GLU A 153 11.90 -5.06 -13.18
CA GLU A 153 11.65 -5.64 -11.85
C GLU A 153 11.93 -4.62 -10.72
N GLU A 154 12.98 -3.81 -10.84
CA GLU A 154 13.27 -2.76 -9.86
C GLU A 154 12.21 -1.63 -9.87
N GLU A 155 11.61 -1.34 -11.02
CA GLU A 155 10.51 -0.39 -11.15
C GLU A 155 9.21 -0.95 -10.58
N LYS A 156 8.93 -2.25 -10.77
CA LYS A 156 7.78 -2.95 -10.20
C LYS A 156 7.82 -2.96 -8.66
N GLU A 157 9.02 -2.92 -8.07
CA GLU A 157 9.20 -2.81 -6.61
C GLU A 157 8.98 -1.39 -6.05
N GLN A 158 8.85 -0.36 -6.89
CA GLN A 158 8.66 1.01 -6.41
C GLN A 158 7.28 1.18 -5.79
N PHE A 159 7.20 1.91 -4.67
CA PHE A 159 5.94 2.17 -3.96
C PHE A 159 4.88 2.83 -4.85
N LEU A 160 5.30 3.67 -5.82
CA LEU A 160 4.38 4.27 -6.77
C LEU A 160 3.72 3.22 -7.68
N PHE A 161 4.51 2.26 -8.19
CA PHE A 161 4.01 1.17 -9.01
C PHE A 161 3.12 0.22 -8.20
N LEU A 162 3.57 -0.20 -7.01
CA LEU A 162 2.78 -1.04 -6.11
C LEU A 162 1.43 -0.41 -5.75
N LEU A 163 1.40 0.90 -5.49
CA LEU A 163 0.16 1.62 -5.23
C LEU A 163 -0.77 1.61 -6.45
N PHE A 164 -0.23 1.75 -7.66
CA PHE A 164 -0.99 1.58 -8.90
C PHE A 164 -1.55 0.17 -9.03
N CYS A 165 -0.74 -0.88 -8.79
CA CYS A 165 -1.23 -2.26 -8.75
C CYS A 165 -2.40 -2.42 -7.78
N HIS A 166 -2.27 -1.96 -6.54
CA HIS A 166 -3.31 -2.10 -5.53
C HIS A 166 -4.62 -1.38 -5.91
N VAL A 167 -4.51 -0.22 -6.55
CA VAL A 167 -5.67 0.56 -7.00
C VAL A 167 -6.35 -0.09 -8.21
N VAL A 168 -5.57 -0.56 -9.20
CA VAL A 168 -6.11 -1.23 -10.39
C VAL A 168 -6.74 -2.57 -10.01
N LEU A 169 -6.06 -3.40 -9.23
CA LEU A 169 -6.55 -4.74 -8.90
C LEU A 169 -7.79 -4.70 -7.98
N GLY A 170 -7.91 -3.71 -7.09
CA GLY A 170 -9.05 -3.56 -6.19
C GLY A 170 -9.26 -4.71 -5.20
N GLY A 171 -10.40 -4.71 -4.49
CA GLY A 171 -10.81 -5.76 -3.56
C GLY A 171 -11.67 -6.85 -4.21
N GLY A 172 -12.21 -7.77 -3.40
CA GLY A 172 -12.93 -8.96 -3.89
C GLY A 172 -14.27 -8.69 -4.59
N CYS A 173 -14.75 -7.44 -4.58
CA CYS A 173 -15.94 -7.01 -5.31
C CYS A 173 -15.62 -5.85 -6.29
N CYS A 174 -14.39 -5.79 -6.79
CA CYS A 174 -13.94 -4.72 -7.68
C CYS A 174 -14.78 -4.64 -8.95
N GLN A 175 -15.34 -3.46 -9.21
CA GLN A 175 -15.88 -3.06 -10.50
C GLN A 175 -14.85 -2.17 -11.18
N TYR A 176 -14.14 -2.70 -12.16
CA TYR A 176 -13.04 -2.00 -12.78
C TYR A 176 -13.47 -0.80 -13.66
N GLU A 177 -12.50 0.01 -14.07
CA GLU A 177 -12.67 1.11 -15.00
C GLU A 177 -12.25 0.69 -16.41
N ASP A 178 -12.92 1.27 -17.41
CA ASP A 178 -12.52 1.18 -18.82
C ASP A 178 -11.57 2.32 -19.21
N ASN A 179 -11.30 3.28 -18.31
CA ASN A 179 -10.40 4.41 -18.53
C ASN A 179 -9.36 4.47 -17.41
N VAL A 180 -8.11 4.82 -17.75
CA VAL A 180 -6.97 4.80 -16.82
C VAL A 180 -6.93 6.01 -15.87
N ASP A 181 -7.56 7.13 -16.24
CA ASP A 181 -7.45 8.40 -15.52
C ASP A 181 -7.94 8.35 -14.07
N PRO A 182 -9.06 7.67 -13.72
CA PRO A 182 -9.48 7.51 -12.32
C PRO A 182 -8.42 6.81 -11.47
N TYR A 183 -7.72 5.82 -12.02
CA TYR A 183 -6.63 5.14 -11.33
C TYR A 183 -5.45 6.06 -11.11
N LEU A 184 -4.93 6.72 -12.16
CA LEU A 184 -3.75 7.58 -12.07
C LEU A 184 -3.99 8.78 -11.15
N SER A 185 -5.17 9.40 -11.23
CA SER A 185 -5.53 10.52 -10.36
C SER A 185 -5.64 10.11 -8.88
N THR A 186 -6.20 8.94 -8.60
CA THR A 186 -6.31 8.40 -7.23
C THR A 186 -4.94 8.03 -6.69
N VAL A 187 -4.11 7.31 -7.45
CA VAL A 187 -2.72 6.97 -7.10
C VAL A 187 -1.90 8.22 -6.79
N LYS A 188 -1.95 9.23 -7.67
CA LYS A 188 -1.26 10.52 -7.49
C LYS A 188 -1.67 11.19 -6.17
N THR A 189 -2.96 11.16 -5.84
CA THR A 189 -3.51 11.80 -4.64
C THR A 189 -3.06 11.07 -3.38
N ILE A 190 -3.15 9.74 -3.35
CA ILE A 190 -2.70 8.91 -2.22
C ILE A 190 -1.18 9.08 -2.02
N TYR A 191 -0.39 8.94 -3.09
CA TYR A 191 1.08 9.02 -3.05
C TYR A 191 1.57 10.35 -2.46
N LYS A 192 0.99 11.48 -2.92
CA LYS A 192 1.33 12.82 -2.43
C LYS A 192 0.99 13.06 -0.96
N GLN A 193 -0.06 12.40 -0.45
CA GLN A 193 -0.48 12.59 0.95
C GLN A 193 0.23 11.65 1.92
N LEU A 194 0.64 10.47 1.45
CA LEU A 194 1.35 9.47 2.25
C LEU A 194 2.84 9.81 2.40
N LEU A 195 3.52 10.21 1.32
CA LEU A 195 4.95 10.48 1.34
C LEU A 195 5.29 11.94 1.66
N SER A 196 6.46 12.14 2.26
CA SER A 196 7.04 13.46 2.47
C SER A 196 8.27 13.66 1.59
N VAL A 197 8.29 14.79 0.89
CA VAL A 197 9.42 15.21 0.05
C VAL A 197 10.08 16.46 0.62
N GLN A 198 11.38 16.60 0.39
CA GLN A 198 12.13 17.80 0.69
C GLN A 198 12.92 18.25 -0.52
N LYS A 199 13.05 19.58 -0.64
CA LYS A 199 13.93 20.21 -1.60
C LYS A 199 15.33 20.27 -1.03
N ASP A 200 16.28 19.69 -1.74
CA ASP A 200 17.68 19.82 -1.40
C ASP A 200 18.09 21.31 -1.43
N PRO A 201 18.72 21.84 -0.37
CA PRO A 201 19.04 23.25 -0.27
C PRO A 201 20.05 23.70 -1.34
N THR A 202 20.92 22.80 -1.80
CA THR A 202 22.02 23.07 -2.74
C THR A 202 21.57 22.85 -4.18
N THR A 203 21.14 21.63 -4.51
CA THR A 203 20.80 21.21 -5.89
C THR A 203 19.40 21.66 -6.32
N LYS A 204 18.55 22.07 -5.37
CA LYS A 204 17.13 22.40 -5.60
C LYS A 204 16.28 21.22 -6.09
N ALA A 205 16.84 20.01 -6.20
CA ALA A 205 16.12 18.81 -6.55
C ALA A 205 15.23 18.35 -5.39
N LEU A 206 14.06 17.79 -5.70
CA LEU A 206 13.21 17.14 -4.72
C LEU A 206 13.70 15.70 -4.49
N HIS A 207 13.64 15.25 -3.24
CA HIS A 207 13.84 13.85 -2.87
C HIS A 207 12.84 13.43 -1.80
N VAL A 208 12.52 12.13 -1.75
CA VAL A 208 11.66 11.55 -0.72
C VAL A 208 12.45 11.36 0.57
N ILE A 209 11.84 11.75 1.70
CA ILE A 209 12.41 11.60 3.05
C ILE A 209 11.82 10.37 3.75
N SER A 210 10.58 10.01 3.39
CA SER A 210 9.88 8.87 3.95
C SER A 210 10.60 7.56 3.61
N ASN A 211 10.65 6.64 4.57
CA ASN A 211 11.12 5.28 4.38
C ASN A 211 9.89 4.37 4.37
N VAL A 212 9.72 3.54 3.34
CA VAL A 212 8.57 2.66 3.21
C VAL A 212 8.99 1.22 3.44
N PHE A 213 8.25 0.51 4.29
CA PHE A 213 8.48 -0.90 4.57
C PHE A 213 7.19 -1.68 4.37
N ARG A 214 7.22 -2.76 3.57
CA ARG A 214 6.17 -3.77 3.56
C ARG A 214 6.37 -4.69 4.75
N VAL A 215 5.34 -4.85 5.57
CA VAL A 215 5.44 -5.48 6.88
C VAL A 215 4.52 -6.69 7.00
N THR A 216 5.07 -7.78 7.55
CA THR A 216 4.29 -8.92 8.05
C THR A 216 4.64 -9.21 9.50
N GLY A 217 3.67 -9.72 10.26
CA GLY A 217 3.83 -10.12 11.65
C GLY A 217 3.47 -11.59 11.84
N LEU A 218 4.33 -12.32 12.57
CA LEU A 218 4.17 -13.74 12.85
C LEU A 218 3.90 -13.96 14.34
N ASP A 219 3.03 -14.92 14.63
CA ASP A 219 2.72 -15.36 16.00
C ASP A 219 3.83 -16.26 16.59
N ASP A 220 3.63 -16.72 17.82
CA ASP A 220 4.58 -17.58 18.54
C ASP A 220 4.78 -18.96 17.91
N LYS A 221 3.89 -19.36 16.99
CA LYS A 221 3.97 -20.61 16.21
C LYS A 221 4.65 -20.40 14.86
N GLY A 222 4.99 -19.16 14.51
CA GLY A 222 5.56 -18.81 13.21
C GLY A 222 4.53 -18.70 12.10
N SER A 223 3.23 -18.56 12.42
CA SER A 223 2.18 -18.31 11.45
C SER A 223 1.99 -16.81 11.24
N THR A 224 1.88 -16.37 9.99
CA THR A 224 1.54 -14.97 9.67
C THR A 224 0.12 -14.67 10.15
N TYR A 225 -0.03 -13.58 10.89
CA TYR A 225 -1.35 -13.10 11.34
C TYR A 225 -1.61 -11.64 10.93
N TYR A 226 -0.55 -10.91 10.57
CA TYR A 226 -0.62 -9.52 10.17
C TYR A 226 0.05 -9.30 8.80
N PRO A 227 -0.57 -8.56 7.86
CA PRO A 227 -1.92 -7.98 7.95
C PRO A 227 -3.04 -9.01 7.76
N SER A 228 -2.72 -10.21 7.28
CA SER A 228 -3.65 -11.32 7.07
C SER A 228 -2.90 -12.65 7.28
N ASP A 229 -3.66 -13.72 7.51
CA ASP A 229 -3.22 -15.12 7.48
C ASP A 229 -2.90 -15.65 6.07
N ASP A 230 -3.12 -14.85 5.04
CA ASP A 230 -2.78 -15.15 3.65
C ASP A 230 -1.79 -14.10 3.10
N PRO A 231 -0.49 -14.21 3.43
CA PRO A 231 0.50 -13.18 3.11
C PRO A 231 0.86 -13.11 1.62
N ASP A 232 0.54 -14.15 0.85
CA ASP A 232 0.94 -14.27 -0.56
C ASP A 232 -0.04 -13.55 -1.50
N HIS A 233 -1.30 -13.39 -1.08
CA HIS A 233 -2.28 -12.64 -1.86
C HIS A 233 -1.81 -11.18 -2.10
N PRO A 234 -1.77 -10.69 -3.35
CA PRO A 234 -1.18 -9.39 -3.69
C PRO A 234 -1.90 -8.21 -3.02
N GLN A 235 -3.19 -8.36 -2.72
CA GLN A 235 -3.98 -7.38 -2.00
C GLN A 235 -3.96 -7.52 -0.46
N ASN A 236 -3.18 -8.43 0.11
CA ASN A 236 -2.91 -8.42 1.54
C ASN A 236 -1.58 -7.68 1.79
N PHE A 237 -1.67 -6.42 2.21
CA PHE A 237 -0.49 -5.58 2.42
C PHE A 237 -0.62 -4.69 3.64
N SER A 238 0.53 -4.39 4.24
CA SER A 238 0.67 -3.30 5.18
C SER A 238 2.00 -2.60 4.91
N TYR A 239 1.91 -1.30 4.64
CA TYR A 239 3.07 -0.44 4.47
C TYR A 239 3.20 0.47 5.68
N LEU A 240 4.39 0.45 6.30
CA LEU A 240 4.81 1.43 7.28
C LEU A 240 5.63 2.50 6.58
N LEU A 241 5.06 3.71 6.49
CA LEU A 241 5.71 4.90 5.95
C LEU A 241 6.27 5.74 7.09
N VAL A 242 7.57 5.63 7.32
CA VAL A 242 8.28 6.30 8.41
C VAL A 242 8.86 7.62 7.92
N ASP A 243 8.37 8.73 8.46
CA ASP A 243 8.96 10.07 8.32
C ASP A 243 9.89 10.32 9.52
N PRO A 244 11.22 10.22 9.36
CA PRO A 244 12.16 10.37 10.47
C PRO A 244 12.24 11.81 11.01
N LEU A 245 11.89 12.82 10.21
CA LEU A 245 11.95 14.23 10.62
C LEU A 245 10.75 14.62 11.48
N LYS A 246 9.54 14.22 11.05
CA LYS A 246 8.32 14.40 11.84
C LYS A 246 8.20 13.40 12.98
N ARG A 247 8.99 12.32 12.94
CA ARG A 247 8.87 11.13 13.80
C ARG A 247 7.48 10.54 13.75
N HIS A 248 6.93 10.46 12.54
CA HIS A 248 5.63 9.86 12.29
C HIS A 248 5.82 8.54 11.56
N VAL A 249 5.03 7.53 11.92
CA VAL A 249 4.83 6.33 11.11
C VAL A 249 3.37 6.28 10.70
N THR A 250 3.12 6.33 9.39
CA THR A 250 1.79 6.10 8.82
C THR A 250 1.70 4.65 8.38
N VAL A 251 0.67 3.94 8.83
CA VAL A 251 0.32 2.60 8.38
C VAL A 251 -0.73 2.72 7.29
N PHE A 252 -0.45 2.15 6.12
CA PHE A 252 -1.39 2.00 5.00
C PHE A 252 -1.61 0.50 4.79
N CYS A 253 -2.78 -0.01 5.17
CA CYS A 253 -3.05 -1.43 5.30
C CYS A 253 -4.31 -1.83 4.54
N HIS A 254 -4.27 -2.94 3.82
CA HIS A 254 -5.43 -3.54 3.16
C HIS A 254 -5.44 -5.05 3.40
N VAL A 255 -6.65 -5.59 3.57
CA VAL A 255 -6.88 -7.03 3.61
C VAL A 255 -7.93 -7.37 2.56
N TYR A 256 -7.56 -8.26 1.64
CA TYR A 256 -8.44 -8.76 0.60
C TYR A 256 -9.63 -9.47 1.24
N GLY A 257 -10.81 -8.95 0.94
CA GLY A 257 -12.08 -9.44 1.41
C GLY A 257 -13.18 -9.07 0.43
N GLY A 258 -14.31 -9.75 0.60
CA GLY A 258 -15.45 -9.66 -0.31
C GLY A 258 -16.67 -10.16 0.40
N SER A 259 -17.06 -9.50 1.50
CA SER A 259 -18.45 -9.58 1.90
C SER A 259 -19.23 -8.66 0.96
N PRO A 260 -20.16 -9.19 0.15
CA PRO A 260 -21.24 -8.34 -0.34
C PRO A 260 -21.95 -7.79 0.90
N PHE A 261 -22.41 -6.55 0.79
CA PHE A 261 -23.23 -5.90 1.82
C PHE A 261 -24.37 -6.80 2.31
#